data_AF-A0A147EWJ4-F1
#
_entry.id   AF-A0A147EWJ4-F1
#
_cell.length_a   1.000
_cell.length_b   1.000
_cell.length_c   1.000
_cell.angle_alpha   90.00
_cell.angle_beta   90.00
_cell.angle_gamma   90.00
#
_symmetry.space_group_name_H-M   'P 1'
#
loop_
_entity.id
_entity.type
_entity.pdbx_description
1 polymer ?
#
loop_
_entity_poly.entity_id
_entity_poly.type
_entity_poly.pdbx_seq_one_letter_code
_entity_poly.pdbx_strand_id
1 'polypeptide(L)'
;MSGRDPAGRGRRLLDGVEETPSAYLYDPLGFVVAKGEHDTEARLRALGMVSQSGRWWSPVLVRSRHLPCGRARAVGTLALHYGRSLLPVALLSAATTAVGLWSGARGTVAVGVLGLMVALSLLVHEAGHVLALRSVERCGPAILITRGADAALVRSTLTSRLEVAVVCAGPGAPLLLGAPLLLLWQTCWPLVVAWFTVSAAHLAALAVPVGDGANLRRALGRPSAPADLARAGRRE
;
A
#
# COMPACT_ATOMS: atom_id res chain seq x y z
N MET A 1 37.69 22.52 -23.95
CA MET A 1 37.85 21.56 -22.85
C MET A 1 36.55 21.54 -22.05
N SER A 2 35.73 20.51 -22.29
CA SER A 2 34.42 20.33 -21.63
C SER A 2 34.65 19.83 -20.22
N GLY A 3 34.34 20.65 -19.21
CA GLY A 3 34.37 20.25 -17.80
C GLY A 3 33.34 19.15 -17.57
N ARG A 4 33.82 17.92 -17.32
CA ARG A 4 32.99 16.86 -16.76
C ARG A 4 32.84 17.17 -15.28
N ASP A 5 31.65 17.63 -14.91
CA ASP A 5 31.27 17.84 -13.52
C ASP A 5 31.12 16.48 -12.82
N PRO A 6 31.96 16.12 -11.82
CA PRO A 6 31.92 14.81 -11.18
C PRO A 6 30.79 14.67 -10.14
N ALA A 7 29.90 15.67 -10.01
CA ALA A 7 28.78 15.67 -9.06
C ALA A 7 27.51 14.90 -9.54
N GLY A 8 27.50 14.38 -10.78
CA GLY A 8 26.28 13.90 -11.44
C GLY A 8 25.86 12.44 -11.21
N ARG A 9 26.20 11.80 -10.09
CA ARG A 9 25.56 10.52 -9.72
C ARG A 9 24.60 10.72 -8.57
N GLY A 10 23.44 11.31 -8.89
CA GLY A 10 22.27 11.22 -8.01
C GLY A 10 22.09 9.76 -7.62
N ARG A 11 22.16 9.47 -6.32
CA ARG A 11 21.82 8.14 -5.80
C ARG A 11 20.37 7.90 -6.23
N ARG A 12 20.11 6.83 -6.98
CA ARG A 12 18.73 6.36 -7.15
C ARG A 12 18.32 5.72 -5.84
N LEU A 13 17.85 6.50 -4.87
CA LEU A 13 17.29 5.94 -3.64
C LEU A 13 16.00 5.15 -3.93
N LEU A 14 15.26 5.50 -4.99
CA LEU A 14 13.91 5.00 -5.29
C LEU A 14 13.69 4.93 -6.82
N ASP A 15 13.25 3.78 -7.37
CA ASP A 15 12.98 3.61 -8.81
C ASP A 15 11.90 4.63 -9.26
N GLY A 16 12.26 5.51 -10.21
CA GLY A 16 11.37 6.53 -10.77
C GLY A 16 11.36 7.89 -10.11
N VAL A 17 11.97 8.00 -8.93
CA VAL A 17 12.17 9.30 -8.27
C VAL A 17 13.56 9.77 -8.66
N GLU A 18 13.65 10.86 -9.43
CA GLU A 18 14.96 11.47 -9.66
C GLU A 18 15.34 12.28 -8.42
N GLU A 19 16.40 11.83 -7.77
CA GLU A 19 16.91 12.48 -6.58
C GLU A 19 17.95 13.53 -7.00
N THR A 20 17.59 14.81 -6.92
CA THR A 20 18.53 15.92 -7.07
C THR A 20 19.14 16.30 -5.72
N PRO A 21 20.21 17.11 -5.67
CA PRO A 21 20.75 17.60 -4.39
C PRO A 21 19.71 18.33 -3.53
N SER A 22 18.71 18.96 -4.16
CA SER A 22 17.71 19.81 -3.51
C SER A 22 16.29 19.27 -3.52
N ALA A 23 15.99 18.17 -4.23
CA ALA A 23 14.62 17.65 -4.35
C ALA A 23 14.53 16.16 -4.73
N TYR A 24 13.33 15.61 -4.58
CA TYR A 24 12.85 14.38 -5.19
C TYR A 24 11.88 14.79 -6.31
N LEU A 25 12.25 14.51 -7.56
CA LEU A 25 11.44 14.78 -8.74
C LEU A 25 10.68 13.52 -9.13
N TYR A 26 9.40 13.67 -9.42
CA TYR A 26 8.58 12.62 -10.01
C TYR A 26 7.93 13.13 -11.29
N ASP A 27 8.73 13.20 -12.35
CA ASP A 27 8.31 13.70 -13.67
C ASP A 27 6.98 13.12 -14.17
N PRO A 28 6.67 11.81 -14.02
CA PRO A 28 5.41 11.26 -14.51
C PRO A 28 4.16 11.81 -13.80
N LEU A 29 4.31 12.38 -12.62
CA LEU A 29 3.22 12.97 -11.83
C LEU A 29 3.37 14.49 -11.67
N GLY A 30 4.37 15.09 -12.32
CA GLY A 30 4.60 16.53 -12.35
C GLY A 30 4.88 17.17 -10.99
N PHE A 31 5.37 16.41 -10.00
CA PHE A 31 5.67 16.96 -8.68
C PHE A 31 7.16 16.96 -8.34
N VAL A 32 7.57 18.03 -7.67
CA VAL A 32 8.91 18.28 -7.13
C VAL A 32 8.79 18.40 -5.63
N VAL A 33 9.56 17.62 -4.89
CA VAL A 33 9.53 17.57 -3.43
C VAL A 33 10.89 17.96 -2.90
N ALA A 34 11.06 19.19 -2.39
CA ALA A 34 12.36 19.69 -1.96
C ALA A 34 12.91 18.91 -0.75
N LYS A 35 14.17 18.48 -0.84
CA LYS A 35 14.91 17.86 0.27
C LYS A 35 15.20 18.91 1.34
N GLY A 36 14.84 18.60 2.58
CA GLY A 36 15.04 19.51 3.72
C GLY A 36 13.85 20.40 4.04
N GLU A 37 12.78 20.40 3.22
CA GLU A 37 11.49 20.89 3.70
C GLU A 37 10.97 19.92 4.77
N HIS A 38 10.88 20.40 6.02
CA HIS A 38 10.23 19.69 7.13
C HIS A 38 8.81 19.22 6.81
N ASP A 39 8.21 19.72 5.72
CA ASP A 39 6.83 19.51 5.31
C ASP A 39 6.66 18.57 4.10
N THR A 40 7.74 18.00 3.55
CA THR A 40 7.69 17.12 2.36
C THR A 40 6.65 16.00 2.47
N GLU A 41 6.68 15.27 3.59
CA GLU A 41 5.75 14.16 3.84
C GLU A 41 4.32 14.68 4.05
N ALA A 42 4.17 15.83 4.69
CA ALA A 42 2.88 16.46 4.89
C ALA A 42 2.29 16.97 3.57
N ARG A 43 3.10 17.50 2.64
CA ARG A 43 2.67 17.90 1.29
C ARG A 43 2.23 16.69 0.46
N LEU A 44 3.01 15.61 0.45
CA LEU A 44 2.62 14.37 -0.23
C LEU A 44 1.33 13.76 0.36
N ARG A 45 1.17 13.82 1.69
CA ARG A 45 -0.09 13.43 2.36
C ARG A 45 -1.22 14.40 2.01
N ALA A 46 -0.99 15.71 1.97
CA ALA A 46 -2.00 16.73 1.69
C ALA A 46 -2.54 16.62 0.25
N LEU A 47 -1.68 16.26 -0.70
CA LEU A 47 -2.06 16.01 -2.09
C LEU A 47 -2.88 14.71 -2.25
N GLY A 48 -3.04 13.91 -1.19
CA GLY A 48 -3.70 12.60 -1.26
C GLY A 48 -2.92 11.59 -2.10
N MET A 49 -1.63 11.84 -2.29
CA MET A 49 -0.74 11.01 -3.10
C MET A 49 -0.09 9.89 -2.28
N VAL A 50 -0.40 9.75 -0.99
CA VAL A 50 0.19 8.75 -0.08
C VAL A 50 -0.88 8.22 0.88
N SER A 51 -1.21 6.93 0.84
CA SER A 51 -1.82 6.20 1.97
C SER A 51 -0.70 5.74 2.91
N GLN A 52 -0.83 5.93 4.23
CA GLN A 52 0.21 5.53 5.19
C GLN A 52 -0.40 5.03 6.50
N SER A 53 0.09 3.91 7.00
CA SER A 53 0.05 3.53 8.42
C SER A 53 1.14 4.28 9.22
N GLY A 54 0.92 4.50 10.52
CA GLY A 54 1.70 5.42 11.36
C GLY A 54 3.17 5.03 11.60
N ARG A 55 4.03 6.05 11.80
CA ARG A 55 5.51 5.98 11.94
C ARG A 55 6.02 5.38 13.28
N TRP A 56 5.54 4.24 13.75
CA TRP A 56 5.89 3.85 15.14
C TRP A 56 7.12 2.94 15.30
N TRP A 57 7.53 2.12 14.31
CA TRP A 57 8.65 1.19 14.55
C TRP A 57 9.58 1.01 13.34
N SER A 58 10.85 1.38 13.54
CA SER A 58 12.07 0.97 12.82
C SER A 58 12.54 1.77 11.57
N PRO A 59 13.87 2.02 11.43
CA PRO A 59 14.54 2.53 10.23
C PRO A 59 14.63 1.45 9.12
N VAL A 60 13.52 0.77 8.83
CA VAL A 60 13.48 -0.25 7.77
C VAL A 60 13.70 0.42 6.41
N LEU A 61 14.53 -0.22 5.58
CA LEU A 61 14.82 0.17 4.20
C LEU A 61 13.54 0.56 3.47
N VAL A 62 13.38 1.87 3.23
CA VAL A 62 12.34 2.39 2.35
C VAL A 62 12.69 1.93 0.94
N ARG A 63 11.73 1.29 0.27
CA ARG A 63 11.87 0.84 -1.11
C ARG A 63 10.69 1.35 -1.92
N SER A 64 10.91 1.68 -3.17
CA SER A 64 9.83 1.97 -4.10
C SER A 64 9.93 1.12 -5.35
N ARG A 65 8.82 0.99 -6.05
CA ARG A 65 8.78 0.40 -7.39
C ARG A 65 7.62 0.97 -8.19
N HIS A 66 7.88 1.23 -9.47
CA HIS A 66 6.83 1.53 -10.43
C HIS A 66 5.86 0.36 -10.55
N LEU A 67 4.57 0.66 -10.55
CA LEU A 67 3.53 -0.31 -10.84
C LEU A 67 3.35 -0.43 -12.35
N PRO A 68 3.54 -1.62 -12.94
CA PRO A 68 3.35 -1.80 -14.37
C PRO A 68 1.89 -1.64 -14.79
N CYS A 69 1.67 -1.46 -16.09
CA CYS A 69 0.35 -1.54 -16.71
C CYS A 69 -0.32 -2.90 -16.46
N GLY A 70 -1.64 -2.86 -16.25
CA GLY A 70 -2.49 -4.04 -16.16
C GLY A 70 -2.51 -4.72 -14.78
N ARG A 71 -3.65 -5.35 -14.47
CA ARG A 71 -3.96 -5.90 -13.14
C ARG A 71 -2.97 -6.98 -12.70
N ALA A 72 -2.77 -8.02 -13.52
CA ALA A 72 -1.94 -9.17 -13.15
C ALA A 72 -0.47 -8.80 -12.89
N ARG A 73 0.14 -8.00 -13.78
CA ARG A 73 1.54 -7.56 -13.62
C ARG A 73 1.71 -6.64 -12.42
N ALA A 74 0.72 -5.78 -12.15
CA ALA A 74 0.74 -4.87 -11.02
C ALA A 74 0.66 -5.64 -9.69
N VAL A 75 -0.28 -6.59 -9.58
CA VAL A 75 -0.38 -7.46 -8.40
C VAL A 75 0.86 -8.33 -8.23
N GLY A 76 1.41 -8.90 -9.30
CA GLY A 76 2.67 -9.65 -9.22
C GLY A 76 3.85 -8.78 -8.74
N THR A 77 3.93 -7.53 -9.20
CA THR A 77 4.95 -6.58 -8.75
C THR A 77 4.77 -6.22 -7.27
N LEU A 78 3.53 -5.97 -6.84
CA LEU A 78 3.19 -5.78 -5.43
C LEU A 78 3.60 -7.00 -4.60
N ALA A 79 3.19 -8.20 -4.99
CA ALA A 79 3.45 -9.43 -4.25
C ALA A 79 4.96 -9.67 -4.06
N LEU A 80 5.75 -9.47 -5.11
CA LEU A 80 7.21 -9.61 -5.02
C LEU A 80 7.87 -8.47 -4.24
N HIS A 81 7.38 -7.24 -4.38
CA HIS A 81 8.00 -6.08 -3.75
C HIS A 81 7.64 -5.98 -2.27
N TYR A 82 6.35 -5.97 -1.95
CA TYR A 82 5.84 -5.87 -0.59
C TYR A 82 5.95 -7.19 0.17
N GLY A 83 5.78 -8.34 -0.49
CA GLY A 83 6.00 -9.65 0.15
C GLY A 83 7.44 -9.82 0.65
N ARG A 84 8.44 -9.23 -0.02
CA ARG A 84 9.82 -9.19 0.51
C ARG A 84 9.95 -8.37 1.79
N SER A 85 9.16 -7.31 1.93
CA SER A 85 9.14 -6.49 3.15
C SER A 85 8.42 -7.19 4.31
N LEU A 86 7.45 -8.06 4.00
CA LEU A 86 6.76 -8.91 4.96
C LEU A 86 7.52 -10.22 5.31
N LEU A 87 8.54 -10.58 4.54
CA LEU A 87 9.29 -11.84 4.71
C LEU A 87 9.82 -12.04 6.14
N PRO A 88 10.41 -11.04 6.83
CA PRO A 88 10.88 -11.23 8.21
C PRO A 88 9.73 -11.60 9.18
N VAL A 89 8.56 -10.98 9.02
CA VAL A 89 7.37 -11.28 9.84
C VAL A 89 6.87 -12.69 9.55
N ALA A 90 6.81 -13.07 8.27
CA ALA A 90 6.39 -14.41 7.87
C ALA A 90 7.34 -15.49 8.38
N LEU A 91 8.66 -15.28 8.27
CA LEU A 91 9.68 -16.21 8.75
C LEU A 91 9.64 -16.35 10.28
N LEU A 92 9.54 -15.23 11.01
CA LEU A 92 9.40 -15.26 12.47
C LEU A 92 8.14 -16.03 12.87
N SER A 93 7.01 -15.73 12.24
CA SER A 93 5.73 -16.39 12.52
C SER A 93 5.76 -17.89 12.22
N ALA A 94 6.40 -18.28 11.11
CA ALA A 94 6.62 -19.68 10.75
C ALA A 94 7.54 -20.40 11.75
N ALA A 95 8.64 -19.75 12.16
CA ALA A 95 9.55 -20.29 13.18
C ALA A 95 8.84 -20.46 14.53
N THR A 96 8.06 -19.46 14.97
CA THR A 96 7.23 -19.55 16.18
C THR A 96 6.23 -20.71 16.08
N THR A 97 5.58 -20.89 14.93
CA THR A 97 4.68 -22.03 14.69
C THR A 97 5.42 -23.37 14.82
N ALA A 98 6.59 -23.50 14.18
CA ALA A 98 7.40 -24.72 14.23
C ALA A 98 7.87 -25.05 15.66
N VAL A 99 8.34 -24.05 16.41
CA VAL A 99 8.73 -24.21 17.83
C VAL A 99 7.53 -24.62 18.69
N GLY A 100 6.36 -24.03 18.45
CA GLY A 100 5.12 -24.40 19.14
C GLY A 100 4.70 -25.84 18.86
N LEU A 101 4.83 -26.29 17.61
CA LEU A 101 4.56 -27.68 17.22
C LEU A 101 5.56 -28.65 17.86
N TRP A 102 6.85 -28.32 17.81
CA TRP A 102 7.92 -29.15 18.37
C TRP A 102 7.80 -29.30 19.91
N SER A 103 7.45 -28.22 20.60
CA SER A 103 7.28 -28.22 22.06
C SER A 103 5.90 -28.67 22.55
N GLY A 104 4.92 -28.83 21.65
CA GLY A 104 3.52 -29.08 22.02
C GLY A 104 2.78 -27.86 22.60
N ALA A 105 3.38 -26.67 22.56
CA ALA A 105 2.81 -25.43 23.09
C ALA A 105 1.76 -24.83 22.12
N ARG A 106 0.50 -25.24 22.27
CA ARG A 106 -0.63 -24.78 21.42
C ARG A 106 -0.78 -23.26 21.35
N GLY A 107 -0.52 -22.55 22.45
CA GLY A 107 -0.56 -21.08 22.46
C GLY A 107 0.47 -20.45 21.52
N THR A 108 1.69 -21.00 21.49
CA THR A 108 2.76 -20.56 20.59
C THR A 108 2.41 -20.84 19.13
N VAL A 109 1.81 -21.99 18.84
CA VAL A 109 1.27 -22.31 17.50
C VAL A 109 0.23 -21.27 17.08
N ALA A 110 -0.72 -20.94 17.95
CA ALA A 110 -1.77 -19.96 17.65
C ALA A 110 -1.20 -18.57 17.34
N VAL A 111 -0.20 -18.11 18.11
CA VAL A 111 0.48 -16.82 17.86
C VAL A 111 1.20 -16.83 16.50
N GLY A 112 1.93 -17.89 16.18
CA GLY A 112 2.62 -18.02 14.90
C GLY A 112 1.65 -18.05 13.71
N VAL A 113 0.56 -18.82 13.82
CA VAL A 113 -0.48 -18.88 12.77
C VAL A 113 -1.17 -17.53 12.60
N LEU A 114 -1.51 -16.84 13.69
CA LEU A 114 -2.10 -15.50 13.64
C LEU A 114 -1.16 -14.50 12.95
N GLY A 115 0.14 -14.56 13.25
CA GLY A 115 1.14 -13.72 12.59
C GLY A 115 1.20 -13.93 11.07
N LEU A 116 1.13 -15.19 10.62
CA LEU A 116 1.04 -15.53 9.20
C LEU A 116 -0.25 -15.01 8.56
N MET A 117 -1.38 -15.13 9.26
CA MET A 117 -2.68 -14.62 8.79
C MET A 117 -2.68 -13.09 8.67
N VAL A 118 -2.09 -12.37 9.63
CA VAL A 118 -1.94 -10.92 9.57
C VAL A 118 -1.06 -10.51 8.38
N ALA A 119 0.09 -11.18 8.19
CA ALA A 119 0.97 -10.91 7.05
C ALA A 119 0.25 -11.14 5.71
N LEU A 120 -0.52 -12.23 5.58
CA LEU A 120 -1.31 -12.50 4.39
C LEU A 120 -2.42 -11.46 4.20
N SER A 121 -3.13 -11.08 5.27
CA SER A 121 -4.18 -10.07 5.23
C SER A 121 -3.65 -8.71 4.77
N LEU A 122 -2.48 -8.28 5.25
CA LEU A 122 -1.81 -7.06 4.80
C LEU A 122 -1.48 -7.12 3.30
N LEU A 123 -0.95 -8.25 2.82
CA LEU A 123 -0.66 -8.42 1.40
C LEU A 123 -1.93 -8.33 0.53
N VAL A 124 -3.01 -8.95 0.99
CA VAL A 124 -4.32 -8.94 0.31
C VAL A 124 -4.95 -7.54 0.35
N HIS A 125 -4.80 -6.82 1.45
CA HIS A 125 -5.23 -5.43 1.61
C HIS A 125 -4.60 -4.55 0.53
N GLU A 126 -3.27 -4.56 0.43
CA GLU A 126 -2.58 -3.77 -0.60
C GLU A 126 -2.92 -4.23 -2.03
N ALA A 127 -3.15 -5.53 -2.22
CA ALA A 127 -3.57 -6.07 -3.51
C ALA A 127 -4.95 -5.54 -3.92
N GLY A 128 -5.86 -5.34 -2.96
CA GLY A 128 -7.16 -4.71 -3.17
C GLY A 128 -7.04 -3.30 -3.75
N HIS A 129 -6.18 -2.45 -3.16
CA HIS A 129 -5.91 -1.10 -3.68
C HIS A 129 -5.34 -1.13 -5.10
N VAL A 130 -4.32 -1.96 -5.34
CA VAL A 130 -3.65 -2.07 -6.65
C VAL A 130 -4.61 -2.60 -7.73
N LEU A 131 -5.41 -3.63 -7.40
CA LEU A 131 -6.40 -4.17 -8.32
C LEU A 131 -7.48 -3.16 -8.67
N ALA A 132 -8.00 -2.44 -7.67
CA ALA A 132 -9.00 -1.40 -7.89
C ALA A 132 -8.43 -0.28 -8.75
N LEU A 133 -7.22 0.21 -8.43
CA LEU A 133 -6.55 1.25 -9.22
C LEU A 133 -6.37 0.79 -10.68
N ARG A 134 -5.80 -0.40 -10.90
CA ARG A 134 -5.57 -0.90 -12.28
C ARG A 134 -6.84 -1.31 -13.01
N SER A 135 -7.97 -1.39 -12.32
CA SER A 135 -9.28 -1.58 -12.94
C SER A 135 -9.87 -0.29 -13.47
N VAL A 136 -9.57 0.85 -12.81
CA VAL A 136 -10.04 2.17 -13.23
C VAL A 136 -9.03 2.90 -14.13
N GLU A 137 -7.74 2.66 -13.91
CA GLU A 137 -6.63 3.32 -14.61
C GLU A 137 -5.56 2.28 -14.99
N ARG A 138 -5.79 1.64 -16.15
CA ARG A 138 -5.01 0.47 -16.60
C ARG A 138 -3.50 0.74 -16.72
N CYS A 139 -3.12 1.94 -17.15
CA CYS A 139 -1.73 2.31 -17.48
C CYS A 139 -1.25 3.63 -16.89
N GLY A 140 -1.99 4.22 -15.96
CA GLY A 140 -1.58 5.48 -15.34
C GLY A 140 -0.29 5.38 -14.51
N PRO A 141 0.44 6.48 -14.33
CA PRO A 141 1.62 6.53 -13.48
C PRO A 141 1.25 6.19 -12.04
N ALA A 142 1.89 5.16 -11.48
CA ALA A 142 1.71 4.79 -10.09
C ALA A 142 2.98 4.14 -9.52
N ILE A 143 3.23 4.40 -8.24
CA ILE A 143 4.37 3.92 -7.47
C ILE A 143 3.84 3.20 -6.24
N LEU A 144 4.43 2.04 -5.98
CA LEU A 144 4.32 1.42 -4.68
C LEU A 144 5.55 1.79 -3.86
N ILE A 145 5.35 2.34 -2.66
CA ILE A 145 6.39 2.59 -1.68
C ILE A 145 6.15 1.66 -0.49
N THR A 146 7.18 0.97 -0.02
CA THR A 146 7.08 0.07 1.13
C THR A 146 8.09 0.45 2.21
N ARG A 147 7.67 0.32 3.47
CA ARG A 147 8.49 0.55 4.66
C ARG A 147 8.12 -0.51 5.71
N GLY A 148 8.81 -1.64 5.70
CA GLY A 148 8.46 -2.76 6.56
C GLY A 148 7.07 -3.32 6.23
N ALA A 149 6.17 -3.33 7.22
CA ALA A 149 4.78 -3.74 7.04
C ALA A 149 3.89 -2.62 6.48
N ASP A 150 4.40 -1.41 6.30
CA ASP A 150 3.64 -0.31 5.73
C ASP A 150 3.83 -0.27 4.21
N ALA A 151 2.76 0.03 3.48
CA ALA A 151 2.79 0.30 2.06
C ALA A 151 2.00 1.58 1.74
N ALA A 152 2.43 2.26 0.69
CA ALA A 152 1.80 3.46 0.17
C ALA A 152 1.70 3.37 -1.35
N LEU A 153 0.51 3.66 -1.86
CA LEU A 153 0.24 3.72 -3.30
C LEU A 153 0.17 5.18 -3.76
N VAL A 154 1.22 5.62 -4.45
CA VAL A 154 1.31 6.96 -5.04
C VAL A 154 0.79 6.92 -6.47
N ARG A 155 -0.12 7.82 -6.84
CA ARG A 155 -0.77 7.84 -8.16
C ARG A 155 -1.35 9.20 -8.53
N SER A 156 -1.85 9.31 -9.75
CA SER A 156 -2.68 10.43 -10.21
C SER A 156 -3.96 10.56 -9.37
N THR A 157 -4.52 11.77 -9.36
CA THR A 157 -5.78 12.06 -8.68
C THR A 157 -6.95 11.44 -9.45
N LEU A 158 -7.82 10.73 -8.73
CA LEU A 158 -9.04 10.16 -9.29
C LEU A 158 -10.26 11.03 -8.95
N THR A 159 -11.36 10.79 -9.67
CA THR A 159 -12.65 11.34 -9.27
C THR A 159 -13.05 10.81 -7.89
N SER A 160 -13.80 11.58 -7.11
CA SER A 160 -14.20 11.22 -5.74
C SER A 160 -14.77 9.79 -5.62
N ARG A 161 -15.64 9.38 -6.55
CA ARG A 161 -16.24 8.03 -6.55
C ARG A 161 -15.19 6.92 -6.76
N LEU A 162 -14.27 7.11 -7.70
CA LEU A 162 -13.22 6.13 -7.98
C LEU A 162 -12.19 6.10 -6.85
N GLU A 163 -11.90 7.26 -6.27
CA GLU A 163 -11.05 7.39 -5.09
C GLU A 163 -11.61 6.59 -3.90
N VAL A 164 -12.90 6.77 -3.58
CA VAL A 164 -13.60 5.99 -2.54
C VAL A 164 -13.53 4.49 -2.85
N ALA A 165 -13.78 4.09 -4.10
CA ALA A 165 -13.72 2.69 -4.49
C ALA A 165 -12.33 2.09 -4.29
N VAL A 166 -11.27 2.79 -4.71
CA VAL A 166 -9.88 2.34 -4.54
C VAL A 166 -9.51 2.28 -3.06
N VAL A 167 -9.88 3.28 -2.26
CA VAL A 167 -9.59 3.32 -0.82
C VAL A 167 -10.32 2.23 -0.06
N CYS A 168 -11.58 1.95 -0.38
CA CYS A 168 -12.34 0.89 0.29
C CYS A 168 -11.94 -0.53 -0.17
N ALA A 169 -11.41 -0.67 -1.39
CA ALA A 169 -11.04 -1.96 -1.95
C ALA A 169 -9.94 -2.68 -1.14
N GLY A 170 -8.99 -1.93 -0.56
CA GLY A 170 -7.94 -2.53 0.25
C GLY A 170 -8.50 -3.20 1.52
N PRO A 171 -9.11 -2.42 2.44
CA PRO A 171 -9.75 -2.95 3.64
C PRO A 171 -10.82 -4.02 3.39
N GLY A 172 -11.54 -3.93 2.27
CA GLY A 172 -12.57 -4.91 1.90
C GLY A 172 -12.01 -6.21 1.31
N ALA A 173 -10.81 -6.21 0.73
CA ALA A 173 -10.26 -7.37 0.03
C ALA A 173 -10.04 -8.59 0.94
N PRO A 174 -9.48 -8.48 2.17
CA PRO A 174 -9.35 -9.61 3.08
C PRO A 174 -10.69 -10.26 3.44
N LEU A 175 -11.74 -9.45 3.62
CA LEU A 175 -13.09 -9.95 3.91
C LEU A 175 -13.65 -10.76 2.73
N LEU A 176 -13.52 -10.23 1.51
CA LEU A 176 -13.97 -10.91 0.30
C LEU A 176 -13.20 -12.21 0.04
N LEU A 177 -11.88 -12.20 0.23
CA LEU A 177 -11.04 -13.39 0.10
C LEU A 177 -11.35 -14.43 1.20
N GLY A 178 -11.82 -13.98 2.36
CA GLY A 178 -12.22 -14.83 3.48
C GLY A 178 -13.54 -15.54 3.29
N ALA A 179 -14.42 -15.09 2.39
CA ALA A 179 -15.76 -15.66 2.23
C ALA A 179 -15.76 -17.18 1.94
N PRO A 180 -14.89 -17.72 1.06
CA PRO A 180 -14.78 -19.17 0.87
C PRO A 180 -14.35 -19.94 2.13
N LEU A 181 -13.66 -19.31 3.09
CA LEU A 181 -13.25 -19.96 4.34
C LEU A 181 -14.46 -20.30 5.23
N LEU A 182 -15.63 -19.69 5.01
CA LEU A 182 -16.86 -20.06 5.70
C LEU A 182 -17.26 -21.51 5.45
N LEU A 183 -16.87 -22.09 4.30
CA LEU A 183 -17.07 -23.52 4.02
C LEU A 183 -16.27 -24.42 4.96
N LEU A 184 -15.21 -23.89 5.58
CA LEU A 184 -14.36 -24.59 6.55
C LEU A 184 -14.77 -24.34 8.00
N TRP A 185 -15.91 -23.68 8.25
CA TRP A 185 -16.36 -23.33 9.60
C TRP A 185 -16.41 -24.54 10.53
N GLN A 186 -17.00 -25.66 10.08
CA GLN A 186 -17.15 -26.84 10.94
C GLN A 186 -15.82 -27.51 11.32
N THR A 187 -14.80 -27.39 10.46
CA THR A 187 -13.50 -28.06 10.65
C THR A 187 -12.50 -27.17 11.37
N CYS A 188 -12.53 -25.86 11.09
CA CYS A 188 -11.49 -24.92 11.47
C CYS A 188 -12.05 -23.57 11.95
N TRP A 189 -13.20 -23.56 12.66
CA TRP A 189 -13.85 -22.31 13.10
C TRP A 189 -12.92 -21.30 13.77
N PRO A 190 -11.90 -21.66 14.60
CA PRO A 190 -11.04 -20.66 15.22
C PRO A 190 -10.22 -19.85 14.20
N LEU A 191 -9.77 -20.51 13.12
CA LEU A 191 -9.05 -19.83 12.03
C LEU A 191 -9.98 -18.94 11.23
N VAL A 192 -11.22 -19.39 11.00
CA VAL A 192 -12.23 -18.57 10.31
C VAL A 192 -12.53 -17.32 11.15
N VAL A 193 -12.81 -17.48 12.44
CA VAL A 193 -13.03 -16.34 13.36
C VAL A 193 -11.84 -15.40 13.38
N ALA A 194 -10.60 -15.92 13.51
CA ALA A 194 -9.40 -15.10 13.51
C ALA A 194 -9.24 -14.30 12.20
N TRP A 195 -9.48 -14.92 11.05
CA TRP A 195 -9.39 -14.24 9.75
C TRP A 195 -10.42 -13.11 9.62
N PHE A 196 -11.68 -13.39 9.95
CA PHE A 196 -12.74 -12.40 9.89
C PHE A 196 -12.54 -11.28 10.92
N THR A 197 -11.95 -11.57 12.07
CA THR A 197 -11.57 -10.56 13.07
C THR A 197 -10.49 -9.62 12.52
N VAL A 198 -9.42 -10.16 11.94
CA VAL A 198 -8.36 -9.35 11.29
C VAL A 198 -8.95 -8.53 10.13
N SER A 199 -9.78 -9.15 9.29
CA SER A 199 -10.45 -8.47 8.17
C SER A 199 -11.35 -7.33 8.63
N ALA A 200 -12.14 -7.55 9.69
CA ALA A 200 -12.98 -6.53 10.29
C ALA A 200 -12.15 -5.38 10.88
N ALA A 201 -10.98 -5.68 11.46
CA ALA A 201 -10.06 -4.65 11.96
C ALA A 201 -9.56 -3.73 10.83
N HIS A 202 -9.27 -4.27 9.63
CA HIS A 202 -8.94 -3.44 8.46
C HIS A 202 -10.08 -2.49 8.08
N LEU A 203 -11.32 -2.99 8.04
CA LEU A 203 -12.49 -2.13 7.76
C LEU A 203 -12.71 -1.08 8.85
N ALA A 204 -12.59 -1.47 10.12
CA ALA A 204 -12.72 -0.55 11.25
C ALA A 204 -11.66 0.55 11.21
N ALA A 205 -10.46 0.26 10.69
CA ALA A 205 -9.40 1.27 10.53
C ALA A 205 -9.80 2.43 9.60
N LEU A 206 -10.76 2.25 8.68
CA LEU A 206 -11.32 3.34 7.88
C LEU A 206 -11.99 4.42 8.73
N ALA A 207 -12.48 4.09 9.93
CA ALA A 207 -13.07 5.05 10.84
C ALA A 207 -12.02 5.98 11.48
N VAL A 208 -10.74 5.56 11.55
CA VAL A 208 -9.64 6.32 12.17
C VAL A 208 -9.07 7.34 11.18
N PRO A 209 -8.86 8.62 11.54
CA PRO A 209 -8.45 9.70 10.62
C PRO A 209 -6.97 9.65 10.23
N VAL A 210 -6.45 8.46 9.96
CA VAL A 210 -5.09 8.18 9.51
C VAL A 210 -5.14 7.20 8.33
N GLY A 211 -4.07 7.15 7.52
CA GLY A 211 -3.98 6.25 6.37
C GLY A 211 -5.20 6.25 5.46
N ASP A 212 -5.77 5.06 5.24
CA ASP A 212 -6.94 4.88 4.38
C ASP A 212 -8.17 5.64 4.90
N GLY A 213 -8.37 5.74 6.21
CA GLY A 213 -9.48 6.50 6.78
C GLY A 213 -9.34 8.02 6.60
N ALA A 214 -8.11 8.55 6.53
CA ALA A 214 -7.88 9.94 6.13
C ALA A 214 -8.15 10.14 4.63
N ASN A 215 -7.70 9.20 3.79
CA ASN A 215 -7.93 9.25 2.35
C ASN A 215 -9.41 9.13 1.99
N LEU A 216 -10.16 8.28 2.70
CA LEU A 216 -11.60 8.15 2.53
C LEU A 216 -12.32 9.46 2.84
N ARG A 217 -12.01 10.10 3.98
CA ARG A 217 -12.58 11.41 4.35
C ARG A 217 -12.27 12.49 3.32
N ARG A 218 -11.03 12.54 2.81
CA ARG A 218 -10.65 13.47 1.74
C ARG A 218 -11.42 13.20 0.46
N ALA A 219 -11.58 11.93 0.08
CA ALA A 219 -12.33 11.53 -1.11
C ALA A 219 -13.80 11.97 -1.01
N LEU A 220 -14.42 11.78 0.16
CA LEU A 220 -15.81 12.18 0.44
C LEU A 220 -15.98 13.71 0.52
N GLY A 221 -14.98 14.43 1.01
CA GLY A 221 -15.01 15.89 1.13
C GLY A 221 -14.67 16.67 -0.14
N ARG A 222 -14.15 16.01 -1.19
CA ARG A 222 -13.86 16.67 -2.47
C ARG A 222 -15.17 17.02 -3.17
N PRO A 223 -15.43 18.30 -3.51
CA PRO A 223 -16.56 18.65 -4.35
C PRO A 223 -16.43 17.89 -5.68
N SER A 224 -17.54 17.36 -6.19
CA SER A 224 -17.56 16.77 -7.52
C SER A 224 -17.15 17.88 -8.48
N ALA A 225 -15.97 17.77 -9.09
CA ALA A 225 -15.53 18.76 -10.07
C ALA A 225 -16.66 18.94 -11.11
N PRO A 226 -17.04 20.19 -11.45
CA PRO A 226 -18.06 20.42 -12.44
C PRO A 226 -17.71 19.64 -13.70
N ALA A 227 -18.69 18.95 -14.29
CA ALA A 227 -18.52 18.05 -15.44
C ALA A 227 -17.82 18.73 -16.65
N ASP A 228 -17.74 20.06 -16.65
CA ASP A 228 -17.17 20.89 -17.69
C ASP A 228 -15.63 20.83 -17.77
N LEU A 229 -14.91 20.60 -16.65
CA LEU A 229 -13.45 20.41 -16.69
C LEU A 229 -13.03 19.08 -17.36
N ALA A 230 -13.90 18.07 -17.33
CA ALA A 230 -13.68 16.79 -18.01
C ALA A 230 -13.92 16.84 -19.53
N ARG A 231 -14.43 17.97 -20.06
CA ARG A 231 -14.60 18.23 -21.49
C ARG A 231 -13.46 19.07 -22.07
N ALA A 232 -12.82 19.93 -21.28
CA ALA A 232 -11.72 20.78 -21.74
C ALA A 232 -10.45 19.98 -22.11
N GLY A 233 -10.12 18.92 -21.38
CA GLY A 233 -8.93 18.09 -21.65
C GLY A 233 -9.09 16.99 -22.70
N ARG A 234 -10.19 16.97 -23.47
CA ARG A 234 -10.42 15.99 -24.56
C ARG A 234 -10.34 16.61 -25.96
N ARG A 235 -9.89 17.85 -26.06
CA ARG A 235 -9.66 18.58 -27.31
C ARG A 235 -8.18 18.88 -27.51
N GLU A 236 -7.34 17.85 -27.45
CA GLU A 236 -5.96 17.89 -27.94
C GLU A 236 -5.63 16.56 -28.63
#